data_AF-A0A2N3V299-F1
#
_entry.id   AF-A0A2N3V299-F1
#
_cell.length_a   1.000
_cell.length_b   1.000
_cell.length_c   1.000
_cell.angle_alpha   90.00
_cell.angle_beta   90.00
_cell.angle_gamma   90.00
#
_symmetry.space_group_name_H-M   'P 1'
#
loop_
_entity.id
_entity.type
_entity.pdbx_description
1 polymer ?
#
loop_
_entity_poly.entity_id
_entity_poly.type
_entity_poly.pdbx_seq_one_letter_code
_entity_poly.pdbx_strand_id
1 'polypeptide(L)'
;MVHPYVANTINALVLILAGLAAYFLSPSRPLLALLAPTFGLLLLATNYHLKRHNRFVFHTVTALTLLAGFLLILRINPDDFVWDGSHVLILVMGISCFLAVLSFVASFLKERRMRNNAIYKDDL
;
A
#
# COMPACT_ATOMS: atom_id res chain seq x y z
N MET A 1 -15.92 -8.38 -2.79
CA MET A 1 -14.65 -7.79 -3.29
C MET A 1 -14.56 -6.37 -2.75
N VAL A 2 -13.42 -6.03 -2.15
CA VAL A 2 -13.20 -4.70 -1.55
C VAL A 2 -12.93 -3.70 -2.66
N HIS A 3 -13.56 -2.52 -2.60
CA HIS A 3 -13.35 -1.48 -3.60
C HIS A 3 -11.89 -0.96 -3.52
N PRO A 4 -11.21 -0.65 -4.65
CA PRO A 4 -9.82 -0.17 -4.64
C PRO A 4 -9.54 0.96 -3.64
N TYR A 5 -10.40 1.98 -3.56
CA TYR A 5 -10.24 3.05 -2.56
C TYR A 5 -10.21 2.53 -1.11
N VAL A 6 -11.00 1.51 -0.77
CA VAL A 6 -11.06 0.95 0.60
C VAL A 6 -9.76 0.20 0.89
N ALA A 7 -9.32 -0.66 -0.04
CA ALA A 7 -8.06 -1.40 0.11
C ALA A 7 -6.85 -0.44 0.22
N ASN A 8 -6.83 0.62 -0.59
CA ASN A 8 -5.80 1.66 -0.52
C ASN A 8 -5.82 2.41 0.82
N THR A 9 -7.01 2.77 1.30
CA THR A 9 -7.17 3.48 2.58
C THR A 9 -6.69 2.62 3.75
N ILE A 10 -7.08 1.34 3.79
CA ILE A 10 -6.63 0.41 4.84
C ILE A 10 -5.10 0.30 4.81
N ASN A 11 -4.53 0.05 3.63
CA ASN A 11 -3.08 -0.09 3.49
C ASN A 11 -2.33 1.17 3.91
N ALA A 12 -2.82 2.33 3.49
CA ALA A 12 -2.20 3.60 3.82
C ALA A 12 -2.25 3.90 5.33
N LEU A 13 -3.36 3.58 6.00
CA LEU A 13 -3.47 3.70 7.46
C LEU A 13 -2.53 2.74 8.17
N VAL A 14 -2.40 1.50 7.71
CA VAL A 14 -1.43 0.54 8.26
C VAL A 14 0.00 1.07 8.15
N LEU A 15 0.39 1.57 6.97
CA LEU A 15 1.72 2.14 6.74
C LEU A 15 2.02 3.33 7.67
N ILE A 16 1.04 4.21 7.89
CA ILE A 16 1.19 5.37 8.78
C ILE A 16 1.29 4.92 10.23
N LEU A 17 0.32 4.14 10.72
CA LEU A 17 0.26 3.77 12.13
C LEU A 17 1.42 2.86 12.54
N ALA A 18 1.68 1.80 11.77
CA ALA A 18 2.77 0.86 12.05
C ALA A 18 4.14 1.50 11.81
N GLY A 19 4.28 2.36 10.80
CA GLY A 19 5.53 3.04 10.52
C GLY A 19 5.89 4.09 11.58
N LEU A 20 4.90 4.86 12.06
CA LEU A 20 5.09 5.77 13.19
C LEU A 20 5.39 4.99 14.48
N ALA A 21 4.69 3.89 14.73
CA ALA A 21 5.00 3.02 15.87
C ALA A 21 6.44 2.49 15.79
N ALA A 22 6.89 2.01 14.63
CA ALA A 22 8.27 1.54 14.43
C ALA A 22 9.31 2.66 14.65
N TYR A 23 8.99 3.90 14.31
CA TYR A 23 9.86 5.04 14.58
C TYR A 23 9.93 5.40 16.07
N PHE A 24 8.79 5.52 16.75
CA PHE A 24 8.75 5.98 18.15
C PHE A 24 9.15 4.89 19.17
N LEU A 25 8.91 3.62 18.86
CA LEU A 25 9.29 2.49 19.71
C LEU A 25 10.78 2.12 19.58
N SER A 26 11.44 2.56 18.50
CA SER A 26 12.87 2.32 18.32
C SER A 26 13.70 3.36 19.06
N PRO A 27 14.64 2.96 19.95
CA PRO A 27 15.50 3.89 20.66
C PRO A 27 16.35 4.77 19.73
N SER A 28 16.79 4.21 18.59
CA SER A 28 17.62 4.90 17.61
C SER A 28 16.84 5.82 16.67
N ARG A 29 15.51 5.74 16.66
CA ARG A 29 14.59 6.56 15.84
C ARG A 29 15.10 6.76 14.39
N PRO A 30 15.29 5.67 13.62
CA PRO A 30 15.92 5.76 12.31
C PRO A 30 15.03 6.52 11.33
N LEU A 31 15.60 7.49 10.61
CA LEU A 31 14.87 8.27 9.58
C LEU A 31 14.24 7.37 8.50
N LEU A 32 14.88 6.23 8.19
CA LEU A 32 14.35 5.27 7.22
C LEU A 32 13.01 4.66 7.66
N ALA A 33 12.65 4.66 8.95
CA ALA A 33 11.33 4.20 9.40
C ALA A 33 10.19 5.14 8.96
N LEU A 34 10.49 6.43 8.73
CA LEU A 34 9.51 7.42 8.25
C LEU A 34 9.15 7.25 6.77
N LEU A 35 9.88 6.40 6.04
CA LEU A 35 9.56 6.07 4.66
C LEU A 35 8.20 5.38 4.52
N ALA A 36 7.82 4.50 5.45
CA ALA A 36 6.50 3.85 5.39
C ALA A 36 5.34 4.85 5.60
N PRO A 37 5.35 5.71 6.64
CA PRO A 37 4.34 6.76 6.80
C PRO A 37 4.27 7.75 5.64
N THR A 38 5.40 8.12 5.02
CA THR A 38 5.38 9.02 3.85
C THR A 38 4.71 8.36 2.66
N PHE A 39 4.98 7.08 2.37
CA PHE A 39 4.22 6.32 1.37
C PHE A 39 2.74 6.22 1.71
N GLY A 40 2.40 5.99 2.98
CA GLY A 40 1.00 5.98 3.44
C GLY A 40 0.29 7.31 3.17
N LEU A 41 0.92 8.45 3.45
CA LEU A 41 0.36 9.78 3.15
C LEU A 41 0.17 10.00 1.65
N LEU A 42 1.15 9.62 0.82
CA LEU A 42 1.03 9.68 -0.64
C LEU A 42 -0.13 8.83 -1.15
N LEU A 43 -0.27 7.60 -0.64
CA LEU A 43 -1.38 6.71 -0.99
C LEU A 43 -2.72 7.30 -0.58
N LEU A 44 -2.85 7.89 0.63
CA LEU A 44 -4.08 8.58 1.04
C LEU A 44 -4.44 9.74 0.11
N ALA A 45 -3.46 10.54 -0.33
CA ALA A 45 -3.71 11.66 -1.23
C ALA A 45 -4.30 11.22 -2.59
N THR A 46 -4.00 10.00 -3.03
CA THR A 46 -4.56 9.44 -4.28
C THR A 46 -5.99 8.92 -4.15
N ASN A 47 -6.55 8.80 -2.93
CA ASN A 47 -7.89 8.26 -2.70
C ASN A 47 -8.99 9.03 -3.45
N TYR A 48 -8.87 10.36 -3.52
CA TYR A 48 -9.84 11.20 -4.23
C TYR A 48 -9.94 10.81 -5.72
N HIS A 49 -8.78 10.61 -6.35
CA HIS A 49 -8.69 10.25 -7.76
C HIS A 49 -9.05 8.78 -8.03
N LEU A 50 -8.79 7.89 -7.06
CA LEU A 50 -9.25 6.50 -7.10
C LEU A 50 -10.78 6.37 -7.05
N LYS A 51 -11.46 7.26 -6.31
CA LYS A 51 -12.94 7.33 -6.29
C LYS A 51 -13.51 7.83 -7.61
N ARG A 52 -12.79 8.71 -8.30
CA ARG A 52 -13.11 9.19 -9.66
C ARG A 52 -12.69 8.21 -10.75
N HIS A 53 -12.28 7.00 -10.37
CA HIS A 53 -11.94 5.95 -11.31
C HIS A 53 -10.96 6.41 -12.39
N ASN A 54 -9.88 7.11 -12.03
CA ASN A 54 -8.88 7.52 -13.02
C ASN A 54 -7.88 6.38 -13.33
N ARG A 55 -7.70 6.05 -14.62
CA ARG A 55 -6.96 4.88 -15.13
C ARG A 55 -5.47 5.00 -14.85
N PHE A 56 -4.96 6.19 -15.13
CA PHE A 56 -3.59 6.54 -14.87
C PHE A 56 -3.30 6.40 -13.38
N VAL A 57 -4.12 7.03 -12.54
CA VAL A 57 -3.92 7.00 -11.08
C VAL A 57 -4.03 5.58 -10.52
N PHE A 58 -4.97 4.77 -11.00
CA PHE A 58 -5.11 3.38 -10.56
C PHE A 58 -3.83 2.57 -10.81
N HIS A 59 -3.25 2.67 -12.00
CA HIS A 59 -1.99 1.97 -12.32
C HIS A 59 -0.82 2.53 -11.53
N THR A 60 -0.70 3.86 -11.41
CA THR A 60 0.35 4.51 -10.61
C THR A 60 0.29 4.11 -9.14
N VAL A 61 -0.90 4.09 -8.53
CA VAL A 61 -1.08 3.68 -7.13
C VAL A 61 -0.73 2.21 -6.94
N THR A 62 -1.14 1.35 -7.89
CA THR A 62 -0.79 -0.08 -7.84
C THR A 62 0.73 -0.27 -7.88
N ALA A 63 1.42 0.43 -8.79
CA ALA A 63 2.87 0.39 -8.90
C ALA A 63 3.56 0.96 -7.66
N LEU A 64 3.07 2.09 -7.13
CA LEU A 64 3.60 2.73 -5.93
C LEU A 64 3.46 1.83 -4.69
N THR A 65 2.31 1.17 -4.54
CA THR A 65 2.04 0.23 -3.43
C THR A 65 2.95 -0.98 -3.52
N LEU A 66 3.14 -1.52 -4.73
CA LEU A 66 4.04 -2.64 -4.97
C LEU A 66 5.50 -2.26 -4.67
N LEU A 67 5.94 -1.08 -5.12
CA LEU A 67 7.26 -0.53 -4.81
C LEU A 67 7.47 -0.39 -3.29
N ALA A 68 6.50 0.18 -2.57
CA ALA A 68 6.57 0.32 -1.12
C ALA A 68 6.68 -1.05 -0.43
N GLY A 69 5.92 -2.06 -0.88
CA GLY A 69 6.02 -3.44 -0.39
C GLY A 69 7.41 -4.05 -0.60
N PHE A 70 8.00 -3.88 -1.79
CA PHE A 70 9.36 -4.36 -2.07
C PHE A 70 10.42 -3.67 -1.23
N LEU A 71 10.37 -2.34 -1.10
CA LEU A 71 11.31 -1.58 -0.27
C LEU A 71 11.26 -2.02 1.20
N LEU A 72 10.07 -2.37 1.71
CA LEU A 72 9.91 -2.88 3.07
C LEU A 72 10.50 -4.28 3.23
N ILE A 73 10.28 -5.19 2.28
CA ILE A 73 10.88 -6.53 2.32
C ILE A 73 12.39 -6.45 2.22
N LEU A 74 12.93 -5.60 1.34
CA LEU A 74 14.38 -5.43 1.17
C LEU A 74 15.07 -4.87 2.43
N ARG A 75 14.31 -4.26 3.34
CA ARG A 75 14.83 -3.81 4.64
C ARG A 75 15.05 -4.97 5.62
N ILE A 76 14.43 -6.12 5.38
CA ILE A 76 14.57 -7.30 6.22
C ILE A 76 15.83 -8.05 5.79
N ASN A 77 16.86 -8.02 6.63
CA ASN A 77 18.02 -8.89 6.48
C ASN A 77 17.65 -10.28 7.03
N PRO A 78 17.71 -11.35 6.22
CA PRO A 78 17.34 -12.69 6.67
C PRO A 78 18.25 -13.20 7.81
N ASP A 79 19.52 -12.82 7.78
CA ASP A 79 20.54 -13.28 8.74
C ASP A 79 20.35 -12.67 10.14
N ASP A 80 19.78 -11.46 10.20
CA ASP A 80 19.54 -10.72 11.44
C ASP A 80 18.06 -10.77 11.88
N PHE A 81 17.23 -11.54 11.19
CA PHE A 81 15.80 -11.55 11.44
C PHE A 81 15.47 -12.22 12.78
N VAL A 82 14.83 -11.45 13.66
CA VAL A 82 14.33 -11.92 14.95
C VAL A 82 12.87 -11.52 15.08
N TRP A 83 12.07 -12.33 15.78
CA TRP A 83 10.67 -12.05 16.11
C TRP A 83 10.54 -10.96 17.19
N ASP A 84 11.05 -9.76 16.91
CA ASP A 84 10.88 -8.58 17.75
C ASP A 84 9.76 -7.67 17.21
N GLY A 85 9.36 -6.68 18.01
CA GLY A 85 8.30 -5.76 17.61
C GLY A 85 8.62 -4.98 16.33
N SER A 86 9.89 -4.66 16.09
CA SER A 86 10.32 -3.86 14.93
C SER A 86 10.17 -4.63 13.63
N HIS A 87 10.68 -5.86 13.57
CA HIS A 87 10.59 -6.73 12.40
C HIS A 87 9.15 -7.16 12.13
N VAL A 88 8.37 -7.43 13.18
CA VAL A 88 6.94 -7.74 13.05
C VAL A 88 6.18 -6.56 12.43
N LEU A 89 6.43 -5.32 12.85
CA LEU A 89 5.80 -4.14 12.24
C LEU A 89 6.18 -4.00 10.76
N ILE A 90 7.45 -4.24 10.39
CA ILE A 90 7.88 -4.22 8.98
C ILE A 90 7.15 -5.28 8.17
N LEU A 91 7.02 -6.51 8.70
CA LEU A 91 6.26 -7.58 8.05
C LEU A 91 4.79 -7.23 7.88
N VAL A 92 4.14 -6.69 8.90
CA VAL A 92 2.73 -6.26 8.84
C VAL A 92 2.53 -5.22 7.75
N MET A 93 3.40 -4.21 7.67
CA MET A 93 3.36 -3.20 6.61
C MET A 93 3.58 -3.81 5.23
N GLY A 94 4.57 -4.70 5.09
CA GLY A 94 4.86 -5.39 3.83
C GLY A 94 3.68 -6.22 3.36
N ILE A 95 3.16 -7.11 4.22
CA ILE A 95 2.00 -7.96 3.93
C ILE A 95 0.79 -7.12 3.54
N SER A 96 0.52 -6.02 4.25
CA SER A 96 -0.56 -5.09 3.91
C SER A 96 -0.43 -4.55 2.48
N CYS A 97 0.78 -4.15 2.05
CA CYS A 97 1.03 -3.69 0.68
C CYS A 97 0.72 -4.78 -0.36
N PHE A 98 1.15 -6.02 -0.13
CA PHE A 98 0.86 -7.12 -1.07
C PHE A 98 -0.63 -7.45 -1.12
N LEU A 99 -1.32 -7.47 0.02
CA LEU A 99 -2.77 -7.66 0.06
C LEU A 99 -3.53 -6.56 -0.70
N ALA A 100 -3.08 -5.30 -0.58
CA ALA A 100 -3.65 -4.20 -1.33
C ALA A 100 -3.44 -4.34 -2.84
N VAL A 101 -2.23 -4.69 -3.27
CA VAL A 101 -1.93 -4.96 -4.70
C VAL A 101 -2.77 -6.12 -5.23
N LEU A 102 -2.92 -7.21 -4.48
CA LEU A 102 -3.79 -8.32 -4.85
C LEU A 102 -5.23 -7.85 -5.06
N SER A 103 -5.75 -6.97 -4.19
CA SER A 103 -7.07 -6.37 -4.35
C SER A 103 -7.18 -5.49 -5.60
N PHE A 104 -6.14 -4.74 -5.95
CA PHE A 104 -6.10 -3.92 -7.17
C PHE A 104 -6.08 -4.81 -8.42
N VAL A 105 -5.19 -5.80 -8.46
CA VAL A 105 -5.09 -6.76 -9.57
C VAL A 105 -6.40 -7.53 -9.75
N ALA A 106 -7.02 -8.00 -8.66
CA ALA A 106 -8.31 -8.69 -8.72
C ALA A 106 -9.41 -7.79 -9.30
N SER A 107 -9.41 -6.50 -8.93
CA SER A 107 -10.35 -5.51 -9.45
C SER A 107 -10.13 -5.27 -10.96
N PHE A 108 -8.87 -5.19 -11.40
CA PHE A 108 -8.51 -5.07 -12.81
C PHE A 108 -8.92 -6.30 -13.63
N LEU A 109 -8.66 -7.51 -13.12
CA LEU A 109 -9.04 -8.76 -13.79
C LEU A 109 -10.56 -8.90 -13.92
N LYS A 110 -11.31 -8.48 -12.90
CA LYS A 110 -12.78 -8.47 -12.95
C LYS A 110 -13.30 -7.55 -14.06
N GLU A 111 -12.76 -6.34 -14.20
CA GLU A 111 -13.16 -5.41 -15.26
C GLU A 111 -12.92 -6.02 -16.65
N ARG A 112 -11.74 -6.63 -16.86
CA ARG A 112 -11.43 -7.32 -18.13
C ARG A 112 -12.40 -8.46 -18.44
N ARG A 113 -12.79 -9.23 -17.42
CA ARG A 113 -13.73 -10.36 -17.58
C ARG A 113 -15.14 -9.89 -17.95
N MET A 114 -15.59 -8.77 -17.41
CA MET A 114 -16.95 -8.28 -17.61
C MET A 114 -17.16 -7.59 -18.97
N ARG A 115 -16.10 -7.33 -19.77
CA ARG A 115 -16.11 -6.60 -21.07
C ARG A 115 -16.86 -5.25 -21.04
N ASN A 116 -17.24 -4.78 -19.86
CA ASN A 116 -17.87 -3.51 -19.60
C ASN A 116 -16.81 -2.66 -18.92
N ASN A 117 -16.27 -1.68 -19.63
CA ASN A 117 -15.54 -0.54 -19.06
C ASN A 117 -16.52 0.39 -18.29
N ALA A 118 -17.47 -0.17 -17.53
CA ALA A 118 -18.57 0.59 -16.96
C ALA A 118 -18.09 1.57 -15.89
N ILE A 119 -16.91 1.33 -15.32
CA ILE A 119 -16.27 2.22 -14.35
C ILE A 119 -15.67 3.49 -15.01
N TYR A 120 -15.47 3.50 -16.33
CA TYR A 120 -14.81 4.58 -17.09
C TYR A 120 -15.71 5.25 -18.13
N LYS A 121 -16.97 4.84 -18.25
CA LYS A 121 -17.85 5.33 -19.31
C LYS A 121 -18.38 6.74 -19.07
N ASP A 122 -18.18 7.29 -17.88
CA ASP A 122 -18.72 8.62 -17.53
C ASP A 122 -17.74 9.77 -17.84
N ASP A 123 -16.59 9.48 -18.46
CA ASP A 123 -15.51 10.45 -18.73
C ASP A 123 -15.38 10.86 -20.21
N LEU A 124 -16.36 10.53 -21.08
CA LEU A 124 -16.38 10.91 -22.50
C LEU A 124 -17.70 11.58 -22.89
#